data_AF-A0A0L0T0B1-F1
#
_entry.id   AF-A0A0L0T0B1-F1
#
_cell.length_a   1.000
_cell.length_b   1.000
_cell.length_c   1.000
_cell.angle_alpha   90.00
_cell.angle_beta   90.00
_cell.angle_gamma   90.00
#
_symmetry.space_group_name_H-M   'P 1'
#
loop_
_entity.id
_entity.type
_entity.pdbx_description
1 polymer ?
#
loop_
_entity_poly.entity_id
_entity_poly.type
_entity_poly.pdbx_seq_one_letter_code
_entity_poly.pdbx_strand_id
1 'polypeptide(L)'
;MASCTPPESFCSRSSACAGGPDGPSSATDFPTSKNTDPATAPASYSPTMTSISFALRSAQASSSLRRGTLTLTRRAVPGPTPVPTPAPITAKRRANPDAGNAGTHDPALAADPTGSHFISERERATSSLSTTIESPTLLISSRRLLVPHLTMDVLSTVLPHATIADVPVEASFRDLPSSTFPGALRSFANWGSQFTLWSARDVAVPFPATARHGKDFVQMRTDAGLIKVTGKDFMEAAARWRPDLVAVPAHVLNAKGLSSKAASRAVERTVAMLDECLAVHETLPNPPPVLATITGTSPTLLESCAQKVATHAADKVAGYVLDSPVADLTPAASALAPTAWRYAASCLTPDAMVRNLHVADAFPSALAYVLAGHGYALHVDWAQPEQCAVDHLADADRHRTSKAPLRDGCSCWACQRHNRAYVYHLLDCHEMLGWTLLTIHNLHQLDHFLAAIRTAIDTLPAADIEHQRAHFLATWDANIAPQITEILEAIWTDRGRSATPSLDHGSMPSLVMGKPTAGSVKLGTTAANGVVGEKETKKRPRSPVREAEGVEGERPAKRQEKE
;
A
#
# COMPACT_ATOMS: atom_id res chain seq x y z
N MET A 1 56.18 -33.51 4.72
CA MET A 1 56.84 -32.35 5.37
C MET A 1 55.71 -31.51 5.94
N ALA A 2 55.38 -31.66 7.22
CA ALA A 2 56.09 -31.07 8.36
C ALA A 2 55.98 -29.53 8.26
N SER A 3 54.97 -28.87 8.86
CA SER A 3 54.68 -28.67 10.30
C SER A 3 55.29 -27.37 10.83
N CYS A 4 54.70 -26.87 11.94
CA CYS A 4 55.24 -25.95 12.94
C CYS A 4 54.66 -24.51 13.01
N THR A 5 53.68 -24.35 13.92
CA THR A 5 53.75 -23.39 15.06
C THR A 5 55.01 -23.67 15.92
N PRO A 6 55.48 -22.85 16.90
CA PRO A 6 54.77 -21.92 17.81
C PRO A 6 55.62 -20.62 18.05
N PRO A 7 55.72 -19.92 19.22
CA PRO A 7 55.02 -20.05 20.50
C PRO A 7 54.52 -18.76 21.21
N GLU A 8 53.71 -19.00 22.24
CA GLU A 8 53.38 -18.07 23.34
C GLU A 8 54.55 -17.90 24.33
N SER A 9 54.48 -16.88 25.20
CA SER A 9 55.29 -16.82 26.42
C SER A 9 54.52 -16.23 27.63
N PHE A 10 54.46 -17.00 28.71
CA PHE A 10 53.90 -16.66 30.02
C PHE A 10 54.76 -15.68 30.85
N CYS A 11 54.12 -14.82 31.65
CA CYS A 11 54.51 -14.44 33.04
C CYS A 11 53.43 -13.48 33.62
N SER A 12 52.65 -13.74 34.67
CA SER A 12 52.83 -14.27 36.04
C SER A 12 52.97 -13.18 37.14
N ARG A 13 52.38 -13.46 38.33
CA ARG A 13 52.43 -12.71 39.63
C ARG A 13 51.45 -11.53 39.82
N SER A 14 51.01 -11.15 41.04
CA SER A 14 50.46 -11.87 42.23
C SER A 14 50.35 -10.92 43.46
N SER A 15 49.19 -10.85 44.15
CA SER A 15 48.96 -10.46 45.58
C SER A 15 47.48 -10.04 45.76
N ALA A 16 46.62 -10.53 46.68
CA ALA A 16 46.70 -10.63 48.17
C ALA A 16 46.82 -9.23 48.83
N CYS A 17 46.02 -8.71 49.77
CA CYS A 17 45.03 -9.17 50.79
C CYS A 17 44.21 -7.91 51.25
N ALA A 18 43.25 -7.88 52.20
CA ALA A 18 42.24 -8.80 52.78
C ALA A 18 41.43 -8.02 53.87
N GLY A 19 40.24 -8.49 54.31
CA GLY A 19 39.60 -8.05 55.58
C GLY A 19 38.14 -7.59 55.53
N GLY A 20 37.28 -8.17 56.39
CA GLY A 20 36.04 -7.55 56.92
C GLY A 20 36.32 -6.79 58.23
N PRO A 21 35.35 -6.54 59.15
CA PRO A 21 34.11 -7.31 59.39
C PRO A 21 32.84 -6.50 59.84
N ASP A 22 31.82 -7.24 60.32
CA ASP A 22 30.73 -6.90 61.28
C ASP A 22 29.44 -6.12 60.88
N GLY A 23 28.31 -6.56 61.48
CA GLY A 23 26.92 -6.04 61.33
C GLY A 23 26.48 -5.12 62.50
N PRO A 24 25.17 -5.00 62.87
CA PRO A 24 24.13 -6.04 62.89
C PRO A 24 22.70 -5.57 62.42
N SER A 25 21.64 -6.20 62.95
CA SER A 25 20.28 -6.38 62.39
C SER A 25 19.13 -5.53 62.98
N SER A 26 18.06 -5.34 62.17
CA SER A 26 16.62 -5.33 62.57
C SER A 26 15.77 -5.48 61.28
N ALA A 27 14.91 -6.51 61.07
CA ALA A 27 13.61 -6.78 61.71
C ALA A 27 12.68 -5.53 61.72
N THR A 28 11.47 -5.54 61.16
CA THR A 28 10.63 -6.60 60.52
C THR A 28 10.29 -6.21 59.04
N ASP A 29 9.36 -6.77 58.26
CA ASP A 29 8.25 -7.74 58.48
C ASP A 29 7.82 -8.50 57.20
N PHE A 30 6.81 -9.37 57.31
CA PHE A 30 6.15 -10.18 56.26
C PHE A 30 4.62 -10.25 56.52
N PRO A 31 3.77 -10.84 55.65
CA PRO A 31 3.87 -11.15 54.22
C PRO A 31 2.64 -10.68 53.39
N THR A 32 2.69 -10.82 52.06
CA THR A 32 1.65 -11.59 51.32
C THR A 32 2.10 -11.84 49.89
N SER A 33 2.32 -13.10 49.54
CA SER A 33 2.68 -13.50 48.18
C SER A 33 1.45 -13.49 47.26
N LYS A 34 1.59 -12.83 46.11
CA LYS A 34 0.94 -13.27 44.88
C LYS A 34 2.05 -13.58 43.89
N ASN A 35 2.00 -14.76 43.29
CA ASN A 35 2.93 -15.16 42.24
C ASN A 35 2.82 -14.17 41.08
N THR A 36 3.85 -13.36 40.88
CA THR A 36 4.18 -12.82 39.57
C THR A 36 5.19 -13.76 38.96
N ASP A 37 4.78 -14.54 37.96
CA ASP A 37 5.72 -15.23 37.09
C ASP A 37 6.69 -14.18 36.52
N PRO A 38 8.01 -14.45 36.48
CA PRO A 38 8.96 -13.52 35.92
C PRO A 38 8.65 -13.37 34.42
N ALA A 39 8.20 -12.18 34.02
CA ALA A 39 7.94 -11.87 32.64
C ALA A 39 9.20 -12.15 31.81
N THR A 40 9.14 -13.17 30.96
CA THR A 40 10.22 -13.50 30.03
C THR A 40 10.51 -12.28 29.18
N ALA A 41 11.67 -11.65 29.39
CA ALA A 41 12.03 -10.45 28.63
C ALA A 41 11.99 -10.77 27.14
N PRO A 42 11.28 -9.98 26.30
CA PRO A 42 11.25 -10.23 24.87
C PRO A 42 12.66 -10.11 24.30
N ALA A 43 13.00 -10.97 23.34
CA ALA A 43 14.33 -11.03 22.74
C ALA A 43 14.79 -9.62 22.29
N SER A 44 15.92 -9.17 22.82
CA SER A 44 16.41 -7.81 22.64
C SER A 44 16.80 -7.54 21.19
N TYR A 45 15.88 -6.95 20.43
CA TYR A 45 16.11 -6.51 19.06
C TYR A 45 17.02 -5.27 19.02
N SER A 46 18.01 -5.28 18.13
CA SER A 46 18.84 -4.11 17.83
C SER A 46 18.06 -3.15 16.93
N PRO A 47 17.66 -1.94 17.39
CA PRO A 47 16.85 -1.02 16.60
C PRO A 47 17.53 -0.67 15.28
N THR A 48 16.76 -0.39 14.23
CA THR A 48 17.29 0.05 12.93
C THR A 48 17.00 1.54 12.73
N MET A 49 18.01 2.28 12.28
CA MET A 49 17.88 3.69 11.89
C MET A 49 17.91 3.76 10.37
N THR A 50 16.96 4.48 9.78
CA THR A 50 16.92 4.74 8.34
C THR A 50 17.33 6.18 8.06
N SER A 51 18.22 6.37 7.09
CA SER A 51 18.61 7.67 6.56
C SER A 51 18.33 7.73 5.06
N ILE A 52 17.93 8.89 4.59
CA ILE A 52 17.55 9.18 3.20
C ILE A 52 18.33 10.40 2.74
N SER A 53 18.88 10.34 1.53
CA SER A 53 19.56 11.46 0.89
C SER A 53 19.24 11.48 -0.60
N PHE A 54 18.96 12.66 -1.14
CA PHE A 54 18.67 12.84 -2.56
C PHE A 54 19.69 13.76 -3.19
N ALA A 55 20.27 13.31 -4.30
CA ALA A 55 21.14 14.11 -5.14
C ALA A 55 20.46 14.29 -6.50
N LEU A 56 20.18 15.53 -6.90
CA LEU A 56 19.97 15.82 -8.32
C LEU A 56 21.27 15.49 -9.05
N ARG A 57 21.18 14.79 -10.17
CA ARG A 57 22.35 14.62 -11.05
C ARG A 57 22.69 16.02 -11.57
N SER A 58 23.96 16.42 -11.48
CA SER A 58 24.38 17.76 -11.89
C SER A 58 23.96 17.99 -13.33
N ALA A 59 23.14 19.01 -13.57
CA ALA A 59 22.53 19.23 -14.87
C ALA A 59 23.60 19.31 -15.96
N GLN A 60 23.64 18.30 -16.84
CA GLN A 60 23.97 18.56 -18.23
C GLN A 60 22.87 19.52 -18.70
N ALA A 61 23.27 20.78 -18.90
CA ALA A 61 22.42 21.96 -18.73
C ALA A 61 21.40 22.14 -19.88
N SER A 62 20.44 21.20 -19.98
CA SER A 62 19.56 21.10 -21.14
C SER A 62 18.10 20.75 -20.77
N SER A 63 17.82 19.65 -20.05
CA SER A 63 16.42 19.24 -19.80
C SER A 63 15.73 20.05 -18.68
N SER A 64 14.48 20.43 -18.92
CA SER A 64 13.54 20.99 -17.93
C SER A 64 13.11 20.00 -16.84
N LEU A 65 13.30 18.69 -17.08
CA LEU A 65 12.79 17.60 -16.25
C LEU A 65 13.76 17.20 -15.13
N ARG A 66 13.23 16.67 -14.02
CA ARG A 66 14.05 16.24 -12.89
C ARG A 66 14.70 14.89 -13.15
N ARG A 67 16.00 14.83 -12.90
CA ARG A 67 16.81 13.62 -12.94
C ARG A 67 17.71 13.58 -11.71
N GLY A 68 17.60 12.53 -10.93
CA GLY A 68 18.30 12.42 -9.66
C GLY A 68 18.40 10.99 -9.17
N THR A 69 19.06 10.87 -8.02
CA THR A 69 19.47 9.63 -7.42
C THR A 69 19.15 9.71 -5.92
N LEU A 70 18.19 8.91 -5.47
CA LEU A 70 17.79 8.77 -4.08
C LEU A 70 18.58 7.62 -3.45
N THR A 71 19.34 7.90 -2.40
CA THR A 71 20.02 6.87 -1.62
C THR A 71 19.29 6.67 -0.30
N LEU A 72 18.79 5.46 -0.09
CA LEU A 72 18.22 5.00 1.17
C LEU A 72 19.23 4.09 1.86
N THR A 73 19.44 4.30 3.15
CA THR A 73 20.31 3.44 3.96
C THR A 73 19.63 3.11 5.27
N ARG A 74 19.34 1.83 5.49
CA ARG A 74 18.96 1.25 6.77
C ARG A 74 20.24 0.75 7.46
N ARG A 75 20.45 1.09 8.73
CA ARG A 75 21.57 0.61 9.55
C ARG A 75 21.05 -0.02 10.83
N ALA A 76 21.63 -1.16 11.22
CA ALA A 76 21.49 -1.66 12.57
C ALA A 76 22.17 -0.69 13.55
N VAL A 77 21.41 -0.19 14.52
CA VAL A 77 21.94 0.51 15.70
C VAL A 77 22.33 -0.55 16.72
N PRO A 78 23.55 -0.54 17.28
CA PRO A 78 23.94 -1.51 18.31
C PRO A 78 23.04 -1.35 19.55
N GLY A 79 22.20 -2.35 19.81
CA GLY A 79 21.48 -2.46 21.08
C GLY A 79 22.43 -2.85 22.23
N PRO A 80 21.98 -2.75 23.49
CA PRO A 80 22.71 -3.35 24.61
C PRO A 80 22.91 -4.84 24.36
N THR A 81 24.10 -5.35 24.65
CA THR A 81 24.46 -6.76 24.42
C THR A 81 23.46 -7.70 25.07
N PRO A 82 22.93 -8.71 24.34
CA PRO A 82 21.99 -9.67 24.92
C PRO A 82 22.67 -10.40 26.09
N VAL A 83 22.01 -10.40 27.26
CA VAL A 83 22.41 -11.23 28.40
C VAL A 83 22.32 -12.70 27.95
N PRO A 84 23.35 -13.53 28.17
CA PRO A 84 23.33 -14.92 27.72
C PRO A 84 22.16 -15.67 28.36
N THR A 85 21.33 -16.27 27.52
CA THR A 85 20.18 -17.09 27.94
C THR A 85 20.70 -18.29 28.76
N PRO A 86 20.11 -18.61 29.92
CA PRO A 86 20.50 -19.80 30.67
C PRO A 86 20.23 -21.05 29.84
N ALA A 87 21.10 -22.06 29.98
CA ALA A 87 21.06 -23.29 29.20
C ALA A 87 19.69 -24.00 29.32
N PRO A 88 19.18 -24.62 28.24
CA PRO A 88 17.86 -25.24 28.25
C PRO A 88 17.79 -26.38 29.28
N ILE A 89 16.77 -26.31 30.15
CA ILE A 89 16.48 -27.34 31.14
C ILE A 89 16.09 -28.63 30.39
N THR A 90 16.91 -29.67 30.53
CA THR A 90 16.70 -30.97 29.86
C THR A 90 15.54 -31.75 30.48
N ALA A 91 14.31 -31.44 30.05
CA ALA A 91 13.14 -32.21 30.39
C ALA A 91 13.20 -33.62 29.77
N LYS A 92 13.58 -34.63 30.57
CA LYS A 92 13.50 -36.06 30.19
C LYS A 92 12.04 -36.48 29.99
N ARG A 93 11.50 -36.31 28.77
CA ARG A 93 10.27 -37.00 28.36
C ARG A 93 10.56 -38.50 28.20
N ARG A 94 9.81 -39.34 28.91
CA ARG A 94 9.77 -40.79 28.62
C ARG A 94 9.17 -40.99 27.23
N ALA A 95 9.83 -41.79 26.40
CA ALA A 95 9.26 -42.25 25.13
C ALA A 95 8.09 -43.21 25.39
N ASN A 96 7.04 -43.10 24.56
CA ASN A 96 5.95 -44.08 24.50
C ASN A 96 6.22 -45.02 23.31
N PRO A 97 6.28 -46.36 23.47
CA PRO A 97 6.76 -47.25 22.40
C PRO A 97 5.85 -47.36 21.16
N ASP A 98 4.55 -47.11 21.30
CA ASP A 98 3.54 -47.57 20.34
C ASP A 98 3.06 -46.53 19.31
N ALA A 99 3.85 -45.48 19.07
CA ALA A 99 3.54 -44.47 18.05
C ALA A 99 4.10 -44.86 16.66
N GLY A 100 3.42 -45.75 15.95
CA GLY A 100 3.79 -46.16 14.60
C GLY A 100 3.62 -45.03 13.55
N ASN A 101 4.66 -44.80 12.74
CA ASN A 101 4.67 -44.06 11.47
C ASN A 101 3.71 -42.84 11.35
N ALA A 102 4.03 -41.76 12.06
CA ALA A 102 3.75 -40.42 11.57
C ALA A 102 5.03 -39.85 10.94
N GLY A 103 4.92 -39.16 9.81
CA GLY A 103 6.07 -38.63 9.08
C GLY A 103 6.91 -37.66 9.91
N THR A 104 8.20 -37.56 9.58
CA THR A 104 9.16 -36.66 10.23
C THR A 104 8.79 -35.19 9.98
N HIS A 105 7.91 -34.65 10.82
CA HIS A 105 7.78 -33.20 10.99
C HIS A 105 9.09 -32.66 11.54
N ASP A 106 9.63 -31.64 10.87
CA ASP A 106 10.88 -30.99 11.26
C ASP A 106 10.74 -30.43 12.70
N PRO A 107 11.55 -30.90 13.68
CA PRO A 107 11.43 -30.47 15.06
C PRO A 107 11.72 -28.97 15.27
N ALA A 108 12.35 -28.29 14.31
CA ALA A 108 12.55 -26.84 14.36
C ALA A 108 11.22 -26.05 14.28
N LEU A 109 10.28 -26.50 13.45
CA LEU A 109 8.97 -25.85 13.27
C LEU A 109 8.05 -26.01 14.48
N ALA A 110 8.28 -27.00 15.34
CA ALA A 110 7.53 -27.20 16.57
C ALA A 110 8.03 -26.33 17.75
N ALA A 111 9.18 -25.66 17.61
CA ALA A 111 9.86 -24.96 18.70
C ALA A 111 9.56 -23.44 18.79
N ASP A 112 9.00 -22.83 17.74
CA ASP A 112 8.68 -21.40 17.67
C ASP A 112 7.23 -21.17 17.22
N PRO A 113 6.24 -21.34 18.12
CA PRO A 113 4.82 -21.12 17.80
C PRO A 113 4.47 -19.65 17.51
N THR A 114 5.43 -18.72 17.65
CA THR A 114 5.25 -17.28 17.39
C THR A 114 5.90 -16.81 16.09
N GLY A 115 6.69 -17.64 15.42
CA GLY A 115 7.52 -17.25 14.27
C GLY A 115 8.60 -16.21 14.59
N SER A 116 8.89 -15.99 15.88
CA SER A 116 9.79 -14.94 16.39
C SER A 116 11.23 -15.12 15.90
N HIS A 117 11.72 -16.36 15.78
CA HIS A 117 13.04 -16.68 15.25
C HIS A 117 13.14 -16.29 13.78
N PHE A 118 12.19 -16.75 12.96
CA PHE A 118 12.13 -16.45 11.52
C PHE A 118 12.05 -14.95 11.25
N ILE A 119 11.21 -14.22 12.02
CA ILE A 119 11.12 -12.76 11.95
C ILE A 119 12.47 -12.13 12.34
N SER A 120 13.10 -12.57 13.42
CA SER A 120 14.38 -12.04 13.90
C SER A 120 15.54 -12.27 12.92
N GLU A 121 15.58 -13.43 12.25
CA GLU A 121 16.56 -13.72 11.20
C GLU A 121 16.37 -12.83 9.97
N ARG A 122 15.11 -12.61 9.54
CA ARG A 122 14.79 -11.71 8.43
C ARG A 122 15.09 -10.25 8.74
N GLU A 123 14.77 -9.80 9.95
CA GLU A 123 15.15 -8.47 10.43
C GLU A 123 16.68 -8.32 10.40
N ARG A 124 17.44 -9.31 10.90
CA ARG A 124 18.92 -9.32 10.90
C ARG A 124 19.50 -9.31 9.47
N ALA A 125 18.96 -10.12 8.57
CA ALA A 125 19.40 -10.18 7.18
C ALA A 125 19.16 -8.87 6.40
N THR A 126 18.21 -8.05 6.86
CA THR A 126 17.82 -6.79 6.21
C THR A 126 18.17 -5.53 7.02
N SER A 127 18.86 -5.67 8.16
CA SER A 127 19.08 -4.59 9.13
C SER A 127 20.08 -3.54 8.64
N SER A 128 21.03 -3.96 7.81
CA SER A 128 22.07 -3.10 7.24
C SER A 128 22.02 -3.21 5.72
N LEU A 129 21.30 -2.29 5.09
CA LEU A 129 21.03 -2.29 3.66
C LEU A 129 21.12 -0.87 3.11
N SER A 130 21.85 -0.69 2.02
CA SER A 130 21.90 0.58 1.28
C SER A 130 21.43 0.33 -0.15
N THR A 131 20.60 1.22 -0.68
CA THR A 131 20.04 1.09 -2.03
C THR A 131 19.88 2.45 -2.66
N THR A 132 20.10 2.48 -3.97
CA THR A 132 20.13 3.68 -4.78
C THR A 132 19.05 3.58 -5.84
N ILE A 133 18.22 4.61 -5.96
CA ILE A 133 16.99 4.64 -6.75
C ILE A 133 17.06 5.81 -7.70
N GLU A 134 16.79 5.57 -8.98
CA GLU A 134 16.92 6.57 -10.04
C GLU A 134 15.57 7.22 -10.32
N SER A 135 15.48 8.56 -10.22
CA SER A 135 14.25 9.30 -10.53
C SER A 135 14.12 9.63 -12.03
N PRO A 136 12.89 9.71 -12.59
CA PRO A 136 11.61 9.35 -11.98
C PRO A 136 11.47 7.84 -11.72
N THR A 137 10.85 7.46 -10.60
CA THR A 137 10.63 6.05 -10.20
C THR A 137 9.18 5.75 -9.82
N LEU A 138 8.78 4.48 -9.85
CA LEU A 138 7.53 4.02 -9.25
C LEU A 138 7.72 3.68 -7.77
N LEU A 139 6.74 4.05 -6.96
CA LEU A 139 6.50 3.49 -5.64
C LEU A 139 5.46 2.39 -5.75
N ILE A 140 5.73 1.25 -5.12
CA ILE A 140 4.86 0.07 -5.18
C ILE A 140 3.64 0.35 -4.29
N SER A 141 2.53 0.72 -4.90
CA SER A 141 1.29 0.98 -4.16
C SER A 141 0.67 -0.34 -3.66
N SER A 142 0.57 -0.47 -2.35
CA SER A 142 -0.05 -1.62 -1.67
C SER A 142 -1.43 -1.27 -1.12
N ARG A 143 -2.17 -2.29 -0.65
CA ARG A 143 -3.42 -2.12 0.10
C ARG A 143 -3.54 -3.27 1.11
N ARG A 144 -3.91 -2.95 2.36
CA ARG A 144 -3.77 -3.89 3.49
C ARG A 144 -2.37 -4.53 3.54
N LEU A 145 -1.36 -3.68 3.42
CA LEU A 145 0.08 -3.98 3.48
C LEU A 145 0.66 -4.82 2.33
N LEU A 146 -0.14 -5.30 1.36
CA LEU A 146 0.32 -6.16 0.25
C LEU A 146 -0.03 -5.56 -1.12
N VAL A 147 0.70 -5.93 -2.17
CA VAL A 147 0.33 -5.55 -3.54
C VAL A 147 -0.94 -6.33 -3.94
N PRO A 148 -2.00 -5.68 -4.41
CA PRO A 148 -3.20 -6.38 -4.86
C PRO A 148 -2.86 -7.44 -5.92
N HIS A 149 -3.45 -8.63 -5.77
CA HIS A 149 -3.30 -9.79 -6.66
C HIS A 149 -1.89 -10.41 -6.79
N LEU A 150 -0.83 -9.84 -6.18
CA LEU A 150 0.54 -10.32 -6.31
C LEU A 150 1.14 -10.76 -4.97
N THR A 151 1.74 -11.94 -4.98
CA THR A 151 2.66 -12.40 -3.93
C THR A 151 4.04 -11.75 -4.13
N MET A 152 4.84 -11.67 -3.05
CA MET A 152 6.12 -10.94 -3.07
C MET A 152 7.19 -11.54 -3.98
N ASP A 153 7.17 -12.87 -4.15
CA ASP A 153 8.00 -13.58 -5.11
C ASP A 153 7.65 -13.20 -6.56
N VAL A 154 6.37 -13.25 -6.93
CA VAL A 154 5.90 -12.79 -8.25
C VAL A 154 6.26 -11.32 -8.45
N LEU A 155 5.97 -10.45 -7.48
CA LEU A 155 6.29 -9.02 -7.55
C LEU A 155 7.77 -8.77 -7.83
N SER A 156 8.69 -9.49 -7.18
CA SER A 156 10.13 -9.36 -7.40
C SER A 156 10.59 -9.73 -8.82
N THR A 157 9.81 -10.55 -9.54
CA THR A 157 10.06 -10.84 -10.97
C THR A 157 9.50 -9.78 -11.92
N VAL A 158 8.48 -9.03 -11.49
CA VAL A 158 7.82 -7.98 -12.30
C VAL A 158 8.49 -6.62 -12.12
N LEU A 159 8.86 -6.28 -10.88
CA LEU A 159 9.47 -5.01 -10.49
C LEU A 159 10.79 -5.24 -9.72
N PRO A 160 11.84 -5.80 -10.35
CA PRO A 160 13.11 -6.12 -9.67
C PRO A 160 13.89 -4.88 -9.19
N HIS A 161 13.55 -3.69 -9.69
CA HIS A 161 14.20 -2.42 -9.37
C HIS A 161 13.33 -1.46 -8.55
N ALA A 162 12.06 -1.80 -8.33
CA ALA A 162 11.26 -1.07 -7.35
C ALA A 162 11.79 -1.36 -5.95
N THR A 163 11.72 -0.36 -5.08
CA THR A 163 12.54 -0.27 -3.86
C THR A 163 11.83 0.35 -2.66
N ILE A 164 10.74 1.09 -2.89
CA ILE A 164 9.88 1.66 -1.86
C ILE A 164 8.47 1.12 -2.08
N ALA A 165 7.93 0.45 -1.05
CA ALA A 165 6.54 0.10 -0.94
C ALA A 165 5.77 1.25 -0.27
N ASP A 166 4.80 1.81 -0.99
CA ASP A 166 3.82 2.73 -0.41
C ASP A 166 2.75 1.90 0.31
N VAL A 167 2.68 2.06 1.63
CA VAL A 167 1.82 1.32 2.54
C VAL A 167 0.75 2.27 3.09
N PRO A 168 -0.37 2.45 2.38
CA PRO A 168 -1.48 3.26 2.85
C PRO A 168 -2.21 2.56 3.99
N VAL A 169 -2.23 3.23 5.13
CA VAL A 169 -2.64 2.59 6.40
C VAL A 169 -4.12 2.69 6.69
N GLU A 170 -4.88 3.37 5.84
CA GLU A 170 -6.33 3.57 5.99
C GLU A 170 -7.06 2.29 6.40
N ALA A 171 -6.85 1.20 5.65
CA ALA A 171 -7.52 -0.07 5.87
C ALA A 171 -7.06 -0.78 7.16
N SER A 172 -5.80 -0.59 7.58
CA SER A 172 -5.13 -1.37 8.65
C SER A 172 -4.78 -0.56 9.90
N PHE A 173 -5.24 0.69 10.02
CA PHE A 173 -4.84 1.58 11.13
C PHE A 173 -5.30 1.08 12.51
N ARG A 174 -6.38 0.30 12.56
CA ARG A 174 -6.87 -0.34 13.79
C ARG A 174 -6.08 -1.61 14.15
N ASP A 175 -5.45 -2.25 13.18
CA ASP A 175 -4.82 -3.55 13.30
C ASP A 175 -3.34 -3.42 13.70
N LEU A 176 -3.08 -2.61 14.73
CA LEU A 176 -1.72 -2.38 15.23
C LEU A 176 -1.13 -3.68 15.80
N PRO A 177 0.17 -3.95 15.60
CA PRO A 177 0.81 -5.14 16.12
C PRO A 177 0.80 -5.11 17.65
N SER A 178 0.78 -6.31 18.26
CA SER A 178 1.02 -6.46 19.69
C SER A 178 2.33 -5.80 20.09
N SER A 179 2.41 -5.25 21.30
CA SER A 179 3.67 -4.75 21.88
C SER A 179 4.76 -5.82 22.00
N THR A 180 4.39 -7.10 21.89
CA THR A 180 5.30 -8.25 21.86
C THR A 180 5.76 -8.65 20.46
N PHE A 181 5.29 -8.02 19.39
CA PHE A 181 5.68 -8.36 18.01
C PHE A 181 7.16 -7.97 17.75
N PRO A 182 8.05 -8.93 17.44
CA PRO A 182 9.48 -8.67 17.36
C PRO A 182 9.91 -7.95 16.07
N GLY A 183 9.10 -7.99 15.01
CA GLY A 183 9.43 -7.46 13.69
C GLY A 183 8.95 -6.03 13.42
N ALA A 184 9.44 -5.45 12.33
CA ALA A 184 8.90 -4.25 11.73
C ALA A 184 7.85 -4.60 10.66
N LEU A 185 7.16 -3.58 10.16
CA LEU A 185 6.18 -3.63 9.07
C LEU A 185 6.69 -4.43 7.86
N ARG A 186 7.95 -4.20 7.47
CA ARG A 186 8.59 -4.91 6.34
C ARG A 186 8.64 -6.42 6.54
N SER A 187 8.85 -6.90 7.76
CA SER A 187 8.93 -8.33 8.06
C SER A 187 7.55 -8.95 8.25
N PHE A 188 6.60 -8.20 8.81
CA PHE A 188 5.20 -8.61 8.90
C PHE A 188 4.59 -8.83 7.51
N ALA A 189 4.74 -7.85 6.61
CA ALA A 189 4.16 -7.87 5.28
C ALA A 189 5.12 -8.40 4.18
N ASN A 190 6.16 -9.14 4.58
CA ASN A 190 7.06 -9.89 3.68
C ASN A 190 7.85 -9.04 2.64
N TRP A 191 7.99 -7.73 2.85
CA TRP A 191 8.65 -6.78 1.93
C TRP A 191 10.17 -6.98 1.74
N GLY A 192 10.83 -7.75 2.61
CA GLY A 192 12.22 -8.18 2.40
C GLY A 192 13.22 -7.02 2.38
N SER A 193 13.97 -6.85 1.28
CA SER A 193 14.95 -5.78 1.09
C SER A 193 14.33 -4.40 0.77
N GLN A 194 13.04 -4.35 0.46
CA GLN A 194 12.32 -3.11 0.16
C GLN A 194 12.28 -2.18 1.39
N PHE A 195 12.14 -0.88 1.14
CA PHE A 195 11.83 0.12 2.15
C PHE A 195 10.31 0.34 2.21
N THR A 196 9.77 0.58 3.40
CA THR A 196 8.34 0.80 3.60
C THR A 196 8.03 2.26 3.92
N LEU A 197 7.20 2.90 3.10
CA LEU A 197 6.63 4.22 3.35
C LEU A 197 5.26 4.06 4.02
N TRP A 198 5.15 4.50 5.27
CA TRP A 198 3.90 4.58 6.01
C TRP A 198 3.13 5.83 5.58
N SER A 199 2.12 5.66 4.75
CA SER A 199 1.33 6.77 4.21
C SER A 199 -0.11 6.76 4.74
N ALA A 200 -0.70 7.94 4.91
CA ALA A 200 -2.01 8.07 5.53
C ALA A 200 -3.19 7.63 4.66
N ARG A 201 -2.98 7.34 3.36
CA ARG A 201 -4.04 7.48 2.34
C ARG A 201 -3.85 6.55 1.14
N ASP A 202 -4.86 5.72 0.83
CA ASP A 202 -4.88 4.91 -0.40
C ASP A 202 -5.28 5.80 -1.59
N VAL A 203 -4.29 6.28 -2.34
CA VAL A 203 -4.48 7.20 -3.48
C VAL A 203 -5.39 6.65 -4.58
N ALA A 204 -5.55 5.33 -4.68
CA ALA A 204 -6.43 4.68 -5.67
C ALA A 204 -7.92 4.69 -5.29
N VAL A 205 -8.26 5.17 -4.09
CA VAL A 205 -9.63 5.21 -3.59
C VAL A 205 -10.04 6.65 -3.28
N PRO A 206 -11.16 7.15 -3.85
CA PRO A 206 -11.69 8.45 -3.51
C PRO A 206 -12.03 8.52 -2.03
N PHE A 207 -11.77 9.66 -1.43
CA PHE A 207 -12.16 9.86 -0.06
C PHE A 207 -13.68 9.98 0.09
N PRO A 208 -14.28 9.44 1.17
CA PRO A 208 -15.72 9.59 1.39
C PRO A 208 -16.13 11.06 1.45
N ALA A 209 -17.08 11.47 0.61
CA ALA A 209 -17.60 12.83 0.61
C ALA A 209 -18.30 13.22 1.93
N THR A 210 -18.66 12.22 2.74
CA THR A 210 -19.19 12.33 4.10
C THR A 210 -18.14 12.69 5.15
N ALA A 211 -16.85 12.54 4.85
CA ALA A 211 -15.79 12.76 5.83
C ALA A 211 -15.66 14.25 6.21
N ARG A 212 -15.38 14.50 7.50
CA ARG A 212 -15.29 15.82 8.12
C ARG A 212 -14.08 15.86 9.05
N HIS A 213 -13.00 16.47 8.56
CA HIS A 213 -11.77 16.66 9.31
C HIS A 213 -11.94 17.75 10.39
N GLY A 214 -11.40 17.49 11.58
CA GLY A 214 -11.53 18.34 12.76
C GLY A 214 -10.60 19.53 12.77
N LYS A 215 -10.46 20.19 13.94
CA LYS A 215 -9.37 21.15 14.17
C LYS A 215 -8.04 20.40 14.34
N ASP A 216 -8.05 19.40 15.22
CA ASP A 216 -6.87 18.69 15.73
C ASP A 216 -6.85 17.20 15.29
N PHE A 217 -7.64 16.82 14.28
CA PHE A 217 -7.67 15.46 13.74
C PHE A 217 -7.99 15.45 12.24
N VAL A 218 -7.42 14.49 11.51
CA VAL A 218 -7.95 14.05 10.22
C VAL A 218 -8.95 12.92 10.43
N GLN A 219 -9.90 12.76 9.51
CA GLN A 219 -10.59 11.47 9.40
C GLN A 219 -9.81 10.54 8.49
N MET A 220 -9.90 9.24 8.78
CA MET A 220 -9.26 8.17 8.02
C MET A 220 -10.29 7.04 7.80
N ARG A 221 -10.31 6.42 6.62
CA ARG A 221 -11.31 5.42 6.23
C ARG A 221 -10.79 4.00 6.51
N THR A 222 -11.19 3.43 7.64
CA THR A 222 -10.91 2.01 7.95
C THR A 222 -11.95 1.09 7.34
N ASP A 223 -11.65 -0.21 7.29
CA ASP A 223 -12.64 -1.25 6.94
C ASP A 223 -13.85 -1.27 7.91
N ALA A 224 -13.68 -0.72 9.13
CA ALA A 224 -14.76 -0.49 10.11
C ALA A 224 -15.35 0.94 10.04
N GLY A 225 -15.21 1.63 8.90
CA GLY A 225 -15.71 2.99 8.66
C GLY A 225 -14.75 4.12 9.03
N LEU A 226 -15.27 5.35 9.07
CA LEU A 226 -14.46 6.55 9.34
C LEU A 226 -14.07 6.65 10.83
N ILE A 227 -12.77 6.77 11.09
CA ILE A 227 -12.21 7.11 12.42
C ILE A 227 -11.64 8.51 12.43
N LYS A 228 -11.37 9.05 13.62
CA LYS A 228 -10.59 10.27 13.83
C LYS A 228 -9.17 9.88 14.22
N VAL A 229 -8.17 10.55 13.66
CA VAL A 229 -6.75 10.31 13.90
C VAL A 229 -6.06 11.66 14.13
N THR A 230 -5.45 11.84 15.29
CA THR A 230 -4.57 12.97 15.62
C THR A 230 -3.16 12.73 15.08
N GLY A 231 -2.30 13.76 15.03
CA GLY A 231 -0.91 13.59 14.64
C GLY A 231 -0.16 12.66 15.61
N LYS A 232 -0.50 12.75 16.90
CA LYS A 232 -0.04 11.82 17.92
C LYS A 232 -0.44 10.37 17.65
N ASP A 233 -1.73 10.10 17.42
CA ASP A 233 -2.21 8.73 17.15
C ASP A 233 -1.49 8.13 15.94
N PHE A 234 -1.26 8.93 14.90
CA PHE A 234 -0.58 8.52 13.67
C PHE A 234 0.89 8.16 13.90
N MET A 235 1.62 8.99 14.66
CA MET A 235 3.03 8.75 14.97
C MET A 235 3.24 7.62 15.98
N GLU A 236 2.35 7.44 16.96
CA GLU A 236 2.39 6.28 17.86
C GLU A 236 2.08 4.96 17.11
N ALA A 237 1.15 4.98 16.15
CA ALA A 237 0.89 3.84 15.26
C ALA A 237 2.11 3.51 14.39
N ALA A 238 2.74 4.53 13.79
CA ALA A 238 3.98 4.37 13.03
C ALA A 238 5.11 3.81 13.90
N ALA A 239 5.28 4.30 15.14
CA ALA A 239 6.31 3.82 16.06
C ALA A 239 6.17 2.33 16.43
N ARG A 240 4.93 1.81 16.52
CA ARG A 240 4.69 0.36 16.73
C ARG A 240 5.03 -0.47 15.49
N TRP A 241 4.64 0.02 14.32
CA TRP A 241 4.90 -0.67 13.05
C TRP A 241 6.36 -0.57 12.59
N ARG A 242 7.11 0.46 13.01
CA ARG A 242 8.51 0.71 12.64
C ARG A 242 8.74 0.70 11.12
N PRO A 243 8.02 1.54 10.34
CA PRO A 243 8.26 1.70 8.91
C PRO A 243 9.63 2.35 8.67
N ASP A 244 10.11 2.33 7.43
CA ASP A 244 11.36 2.99 7.06
C ASP A 244 11.23 4.50 6.85
N LEU A 245 10.05 4.95 6.41
CA LEU A 245 9.71 6.34 6.11
C LEU A 245 8.26 6.61 6.54
N VAL A 246 7.93 7.86 6.87
CA VAL A 246 6.56 8.27 7.24
C VAL A 246 6.11 9.46 6.41
N ALA A 247 4.97 9.35 5.74
CA ALA A 247 4.27 10.48 5.10
C ALA A 247 3.12 10.96 5.99
N VAL A 248 3.22 12.21 6.46
CA VAL A 248 2.26 12.80 7.42
C VAL A 248 0.89 13.04 6.77
N PRO A 249 -0.23 12.76 7.46
CA PRO A 249 -1.58 13.02 6.94
C PRO A 249 -1.84 14.50 6.62
N ALA A 250 -2.56 14.75 5.53
CA ALA A 250 -3.07 16.07 5.16
C ALA A 250 -4.58 16.21 5.36
N HIS A 251 -5.06 17.45 5.45
CA HIS A 251 -6.46 17.79 5.73
C HIS A 251 -7.34 17.89 4.46
N VAL A 252 -6.72 18.15 3.30
CA VAL A 252 -7.39 18.46 2.03
C VAL A 252 -7.76 17.17 1.29
N LEU A 253 -8.61 16.34 1.90
CA LEU A 253 -8.92 15.02 1.36
C LEU A 253 -10.18 14.97 0.48
N ASN A 254 -10.95 16.06 0.41
CA ASN A 254 -12.11 16.20 -0.46
C ASN A 254 -12.17 17.65 -1.01
N ALA A 255 -12.08 17.82 -2.33
CA ALA A 255 -12.00 19.13 -2.98
C ALA A 255 -13.36 19.66 -3.48
N LYS A 256 -14.31 18.76 -3.81
CA LYS A 256 -15.59 19.14 -4.41
C LYS A 256 -16.45 19.88 -3.38
N GLY A 257 -16.80 21.14 -3.69
CA GLY A 257 -17.75 21.95 -2.91
C GLY A 257 -17.16 22.70 -1.70
N LEU A 258 -15.84 22.77 -1.52
CA LEU A 258 -15.23 23.54 -0.43
C LEU A 258 -15.27 25.05 -0.74
N SER A 259 -15.69 25.85 0.24
CA SER A 259 -15.52 27.31 0.17
C SER A 259 -14.04 27.68 0.35
N SER A 260 -13.61 28.82 -0.22
CA SER A 260 -12.24 29.34 -0.08
C SER A 260 -11.77 29.41 1.39
N LYS A 261 -12.66 29.85 2.30
CA LYS A 261 -12.40 29.86 3.76
C LYS A 261 -12.29 28.47 4.38
N ALA A 262 -12.91 27.43 3.81
CA ALA A 262 -12.72 26.04 4.25
C ALA A 262 -11.39 25.48 3.73
N ALA A 263 -11.07 25.71 2.45
CA ALA A 263 -9.84 25.24 1.82
C ALA A 263 -8.57 25.85 2.45
N SER A 264 -8.56 27.17 2.71
CA SER A 264 -7.45 27.84 3.40
C SER A 264 -7.21 27.27 4.82
N ARG A 265 -8.29 27.05 5.58
CA ARG A 265 -8.19 26.42 6.91
C ARG A 265 -7.72 24.96 6.85
N ALA A 266 -7.99 24.24 5.77
CA ALA A 266 -7.48 22.88 5.58
C ALA A 266 -5.96 22.88 5.30
N VAL A 267 -5.44 23.87 4.57
CA VAL A 267 -3.98 24.09 4.45
C VAL A 267 -3.36 24.40 5.81
N GLU A 268 -3.93 25.33 6.58
CA GLU A 268 -3.44 25.67 7.93
C GLU A 268 -3.41 24.46 8.87
N ARG A 269 -4.46 23.63 8.85
CA ARG A 269 -4.53 22.40 9.65
C ARG A 269 -3.63 21.29 9.15
N THR A 270 -3.24 21.29 7.88
CA THR A 270 -2.22 20.35 7.35
C THR A 270 -0.85 20.71 7.92
N VAL A 271 -0.51 21.99 8.02
CA VAL A 271 0.73 22.45 8.69
C VAL A 271 0.68 22.13 10.19
N ALA A 272 -0.43 22.42 10.88
CA ALA A 272 -0.56 22.08 12.30
C ALA A 272 -0.49 20.57 12.59
N MET A 273 -0.98 19.73 11.68
CA MET A 273 -0.85 18.26 11.75
C MET A 273 0.60 17.81 11.58
N LEU A 274 1.38 18.48 10.72
CA LEU A 274 2.82 18.27 10.61
C LEU A 274 3.55 18.68 11.90
N ASP A 275 3.24 19.86 12.44
CA ASP A 275 3.85 20.34 13.69
C ASP A 275 3.57 19.37 14.86
N GLU A 276 2.36 18.81 14.97
CA GLU A 276 2.01 17.77 15.95
C GLU A 276 2.81 16.47 15.74
N CYS A 277 2.90 16.00 14.48
CA CYS A 277 3.67 14.79 14.16
C CYS A 277 5.18 14.97 14.44
N LEU A 278 5.74 16.15 14.15
CA LEU A 278 7.14 16.47 14.42
C LEU A 278 7.43 16.57 15.93
N ALA A 279 6.50 17.14 16.72
CA ALA A 279 6.63 17.18 18.17
C ALA A 279 6.67 15.76 18.79
N VAL A 280 5.92 14.80 18.24
CA VAL A 280 6.01 13.40 18.68
C VAL A 280 7.26 12.71 18.13
N HIS A 281 7.64 12.95 16.87
CA HIS A 281 8.87 12.44 16.26
C HIS A 281 10.12 12.76 17.10
N GLU A 282 10.25 13.98 17.63
CA GLU A 282 11.36 14.41 18.49
C GLU A 282 11.44 13.62 19.82
N THR A 283 10.36 12.93 20.24
CA THR A 283 10.34 12.10 21.46
C THR A 283 10.61 10.61 21.22
N LEU A 284 10.58 10.16 19.97
CA LEU A 284 10.70 8.74 19.64
C LEU A 284 12.18 8.28 19.61
N PRO A 285 12.49 7.05 20.07
CA PRO A 285 13.84 6.49 19.94
C PRO A 285 14.10 6.00 18.51
N ASN A 286 15.08 6.60 17.82
CA ASN A 286 15.43 6.32 16.41
C ASN A 286 14.22 6.46 15.46
N PRO A 287 13.64 7.66 15.31
CA PRO A 287 12.44 7.84 14.50
C PRO A 287 12.72 7.65 13.00
N PRO A 288 11.73 7.20 12.21
CA PRO A 288 11.84 7.14 10.76
C PRO A 288 11.80 8.55 10.15
N PRO A 289 12.56 8.81 9.07
CA PRO A 289 12.50 10.09 8.37
C PRO A 289 11.09 10.47 7.91
N VAL A 290 10.72 11.73 8.16
CA VAL A 290 9.39 12.29 7.87
C VAL A 290 9.36 12.97 6.51
N LEU A 291 8.33 12.66 5.73
CA LEU A 291 7.94 13.38 4.52
C LEU A 291 6.73 14.26 4.85
N ALA A 292 6.82 15.57 4.58
CA ALA A 292 5.70 16.48 4.76
C ALA A 292 4.78 16.47 3.53
N THR A 293 3.47 16.37 3.77
CA THR A 293 2.48 16.40 2.68
C THR A 293 2.09 17.83 2.34
N ILE A 294 2.32 18.21 1.09
CA ILE A 294 1.99 19.49 0.47
C ILE A 294 0.70 19.33 -0.32
N THR A 295 -0.26 20.22 -0.10
CA THR A 295 -1.62 20.09 -0.64
C THR A 295 -2.31 21.45 -0.83
N GLY A 296 -3.35 21.50 -1.66
CA GLY A 296 -4.19 22.68 -1.82
C GLY A 296 -5.25 22.47 -2.91
N THR A 297 -6.42 23.10 -2.79
CA THR A 297 -7.48 22.98 -3.82
C THR A 297 -7.33 23.96 -4.99
N SER A 298 -6.28 24.78 -4.99
CA SER A 298 -5.94 25.74 -6.04
C SER A 298 -4.41 25.92 -6.10
N PRO A 299 -3.85 26.37 -7.24
CA PRO A 299 -2.42 26.71 -7.35
C PRO A 299 -1.91 27.59 -6.20
N THR A 300 -2.65 28.64 -5.87
CA THR A 300 -2.32 29.59 -4.78
C THR A 300 -2.33 28.98 -3.39
N LEU A 301 -3.22 28.02 -3.11
CA LEU A 301 -3.26 27.33 -1.82
C LEU A 301 -2.18 26.25 -1.73
N LEU A 302 -1.85 25.61 -2.86
CA LEU A 302 -0.78 24.63 -2.96
C LEU A 302 0.59 25.28 -2.69
N GLU A 303 0.86 26.43 -3.32
CA GLU A 303 2.05 27.26 -3.06
C GLU A 303 2.07 27.78 -1.61
N SER A 304 0.94 28.26 -1.09
CA SER A 304 0.85 28.69 0.32
C SER A 304 1.14 27.56 1.31
N CYS A 305 0.74 26.32 1.01
CA CYS A 305 1.07 25.14 1.80
C CYS A 305 2.58 24.86 1.74
N ALA A 306 3.15 24.81 0.53
CA ALA A 306 4.57 24.59 0.32
C ALA A 306 5.43 25.62 1.08
N GLN A 307 5.09 26.91 0.98
CA GLN A 307 5.81 27.98 1.66
C GLN A 307 5.72 27.89 3.18
N LYS A 308 4.55 27.57 3.75
CA LYS A 308 4.40 27.41 5.20
C LYS A 308 5.25 26.24 5.71
N VAL A 309 5.19 25.09 5.05
CA VAL A 309 5.99 23.90 5.40
C VAL A 309 7.48 24.18 5.26
N ALA A 310 7.91 24.83 4.17
CA ALA A 310 9.30 25.20 3.96
C ALA A 310 9.84 26.15 5.04
N THR A 311 9.05 27.14 5.46
CA THR A 311 9.45 28.08 6.53
C THR A 311 9.48 27.42 7.91
N HIS A 312 8.60 26.46 8.20
CA HIS A 312 8.45 25.88 9.54
C HIS A 312 9.31 24.63 9.79
N ALA A 313 9.58 23.84 8.74
CA ALA A 313 10.03 22.46 8.90
C ALA A 313 11.02 21.95 7.83
N ALA A 314 11.57 22.81 6.94
CA ALA A 314 12.46 22.35 5.87
C ALA A 314 13.73 21.62 6.35
N ASP A 315 14.22 21.94 7.55
CA ASP A 315 15.36 21.28 8.22
C ASP A 315 14.95 20.02 9.00
N LYS A 316 13.65 19.85 9.28
CA LYS A 316 13.07 18.72 10.04
C LYS A 316 12.52 17.60 9.17
N VAL A 317 12.35 17.83 7.86
CA VAL A 317 11.75 16.87 6.93
C VAL A 317 12.76 16.37 5.91
N ALA A 318 12.63 15.10 5.55
CA ALA A 318 13.52 14.41 4.63
C ALA A 318 13.11 14.52 3.15
N GLY A 319 11.91 15.02 2.89
CA GLY A 319 11.32 15.15 1.56
C GLY A 319 9.85 15.53 1.66
N TYR A 320 9.17 15.50 0.51
CA TYR A 320 7.80 15.99 0.39
C TYR A 320 6.91 15.00 -0.35
N VAL A 321 5.67 14.87 0.11
CA VAL A 321 4.59 14.22 -0.66
C VAL A 321 3.71 15.30 -1.26
N LEU A 322 3.51 15.26 -2.56
CA LEU A 322 2.59 16.15 -3.27
C LEU A 322 1.27 15.39 -3.47
N ASP A 323 0.29 15.62 -2.58
CA ASP A 323 -1.07 15.06 -2.67
C ASP A 323 -2.06 16.20 -2.83
N SER A 324 -2.47 16.46 -4.07
CA SER A 324 -3.27 17.62 -4.44
C SER A 324 -4.26 17.29 -5.56
N PRO A 325 -5.50 17.81 -5.51
CA PRO A 325 -6.45 17.75 -6.63
C PRO A 325 -6.07 18.69 -7.79
N VAL A 326 -5.05 19.53 -7.65
CA VAL A 326 -4.54 20.40 -8.72
C VAL A 326 -3.64 19.58 -9.64
N ALA A 327 -3.94 19.53 -10.93
CA ALA A 327 -3.21 18.73 -11.92
C ALA A 327 -1.77 19.21 -12.18
N ASP A 328 -1.52 20.53 -12.07
CA ASP A 328 -0.19 21.13 -12.14
C ASP A 328 0.36 21.38 -10.74
N LEU A 329 1.44 20.69 -10.40
CA LEU A 329 2.13 20.78 -9.10
C LEU A 329 3.30 21.77 -9.11
N THR A 330 3.53 22.50 -10.21
CA THR A 330 4.50 23.62 -10.30
C THR A 330 4.41 24.62 -9.13
N PRO A 331 3.21 25.03 -8.66
CA PRO A 331 3.09 25.96 -7.54
C PRO A 331 3.62 25.40 -6.21
N ALA A 332 3.68 24.08 -6.02
CA ALA A 332 4.35 23.51 -4.85
C ALA A 332 5.88 23.65 -4.95
N ALA A 333 6.43 23.53 -6.16
CA ALA A 333 7.87 23.42 -6.36
C ALA A 333 8.65 24.72 -6.14
N SER A 334 8.00 25.88 -6.25
CA SER A 334 8.63 27.21 -6.12
C SER A 334 9.22 27.46 -4.72
N ALA A 335 8.54 27.00 -3.68
CA ALA A 335 8.93 27.23 -2.28
C ALA A 335 9.76 26.09 -1.66
N LEU A 336 9.89 24.94 -2.33
CA LEU A 336 10.58 23.76 -1.80
C LEU A 336 12.02 23.68 -2.32
N ALA A 337 12.95 23.25 -1.47
CA ALA A 337 14.35 23.07 -1.85
C ALA A 337 14.49 22.21 -3.12
N PRO A 338 15.31 22.61 -4.12
CA PRO A 338 15.46 21.85 -5.37
C PRO A 338 15.96 20.42 -5.14
N THR A 339 16.86 20.25 -4.16
CA THR A 339 17.49 18.99 -3.75
C THR A 339 16.63 18.13 -2.82
N ALA A 340 15.41 18.55 -2.47
CA ALA A 340 14.50 17.69 -1.73
C ALA A 340 13.86 16.64 -2.66
N TRP A 341 13.73 15.41 -2.18
CA TRP A 341 13.00 14.34 -2.85
C TRP A 341 11.49 14.57 -2.77
N ARG A 342 10.77 14.32 -3.88
CA ARG A 342 9.35 14.65 -4.02
C ARG A 342 8.55 13.46 -4.59
N TYR A 343 7.61 12.94 -3.81
CA TYR A 343 6.66 11.89 -4.22
C TYR A 343 5.33 12.52 -4.63
N ALA A 344 4.96 12.45 -5.92
CA ALA A 344 3.68 12.97 -6.41
C ALA A 344 2.56 11.93 -6.30
N ALA A 345 2.06 11.76 -5.07
CA ALA A 345 1.03 10.79 -4.71
C ALA A 345 -0.30 10.96 -5.49
N SER A 346 -0.66 12.18 -5.90
CA SER A 346 -1.88 12.41 -6.69
C SER A 346 -1.72 12.18 -8.20
N CYS A 347 -0.50 11.98 -8.71
CA CYS A 347 -0.22 11.76 -10.13
C CYS A 347 -0.37 10.28 -10.52
N LEU A 348 -1.61 9.79 -10.53
CA LEU A 348 -1.96 8.39 -10.81
C LEU A 348 -1.82 7.97 -12.28
N THR A 349 -2.08 8.88 -13.23
CA THR A 349 -2.12 8.56 -14.67
C THR A 349 -0.83 8.94 -15.38
N PRO A 350 -0.43 8.24 -16.47
CA PRO A 350 0.75 8.57 -17.25
C PRO A 350 0.85 10.04 -17.69
N ASP A 351 -0.25 10.69 -18.07
CA ASP A 351 -0.25 12.14 -18.35
C ASP A 351 0.01 12.98 -17.09
N ALA A 352 -0.62 12.65 -15.95
CA ALA A 352 -0.38 13.36 -14.70
C ALA A 352 1.08 13.21 -14.23
N MET A 353 1.69 12.04 -14.46
CA MET A 353 3.13 11.81 -14.25
C MET A 353 3.95 12.71 -15.19
N VAL A 354 3.73 12.62 -16.51
CA VAL A 354 4.50 13.37 -17.54
C VAL A 354 4.38 14.89 -17.40
N ARG A 355 3.19 15.39 -17.04
CA ARG A 355 2.97 16.82 -16.74
C ARG A 355 3.88 17.30 -15.61
N ASN A 356 4.15 16.46 -14.61
CA ASN A 356 4.83 16.82 -13.36
C ASN A 356 6.27 16.27 -13.23
N LEU A 357 6.88 15.76 -14.31
CA LEU A 357 8.27 15.29 -14.35
C LEU A 357 9.32 16.37 -14.01
N HIS A 358 8.98 17.66 -14.12
CA HIS A 358 9.83 18.78 -13.72
C HIS A 358 9.75 19.13 -12.23
N VAL A 359 8.82 18.50 -11.48
CA VAL A 359 8.60 18.80 -10.05
C VAL A 359 8.61 17.59 -9.12
N ALA A 360 8.45 16.38 -9.66
CA ALA A 360 8.39 15.14 -8.88
C ALA A 360 9.48 14.14 -9.27
N ASP A 361 9.89 13.30 -8.32
CA ASP A 361 10.93 12.29 -8.45
C ASP A 361 10.39 10.85 -8.35
N ALA A 362 9.16 10.70 -7.85
CA ALA A 362 8.50 9.43 -7.59
C ALA A 362 6.99 9.52 -7.86
N PHE A 363 6.39 8.43 -8.33
CA PHE A 363 4.97 8.33 -8.71
C PHE A 363 4.33 7.01 -8.23
N PRO A 364 3.03 6.97 -7.94
CA PRO A 364 2.33 5.78 -7.46
C PRO A 364 2.13 4.74 -8.59
N SER A 365 2.28 3.45 -8.27
CA SER A 365 1.91 2.36 -9.19
C SER A 365 0.43 1.99 -9.15
N ALA A 366 -0.39 2.70 -8.36
CA ALA A 366 -1.75 2.28 -8.00
C ALA A 366 -2.72 2.10 -9.17
N LEU A 367 -2.56 2.88 -10.26
CA LEU A 367 -3.39 2.74 -11.47
C LEU A 367 -3.36 1.30 -12.03
N ALA A 368 -2.22 0.62 -11.93
CA ALA A 368 -2.06 -0.72 -12.49
C ALA A 368 -3.06 -1.72 -11.94
N TYR A 369 -3.24 -1.74 -10.61
CA TYR A 369 -4.19 -2.64 -9.97
C TYR A 369 -5.63 -2.13 -10.03
N VAL A 370 -5.85 -0.80 -10.11
CA VAL A 370 -7.19 -0.23 -10.32
C VAL A 370 -7.75 -0.66 -11.66
N LEU A 371 -6.96 -0.59 -12.74
CA LEU A 371 -7.36 -1.07 -14.05
C LEU A 371 -7.51 -2.60 -14.08
N ALA A 372 -6.53 -3.34 -13.55
CA ALA A 372 -6.55 -4.81 -13.56
C ALA A 372 -7.76 -5.41 -12.81
N GLY A 373 -8.13 -4.83 -11.67
CA GLY A 373 -9.28 -5.27 -10.87
C GLY A 373 -10.65 -5.04 -11.54
N HIS A 374 -10.70 -4.35 -12.69
CA HIS A 374 -11.91 -4.19 -13.51
C HIS A 374 -11.69 -4.70 -14.94
N GLY A 375 -10.71 -5.59 -15.16
CA GLY A 375 -10.49 -6.25 -16.45
C GLY A 375 -9.73 -5.42 -17.49
N TYR A 376 -9.11 -4.29 -17.14
CA TYR A 376 -8.41 -3.43 -18.09
C TYR A 376 -6.89 -3.70 -18.15
N ALA A 377 -6.36 -3.81 -19.37
CA ALA A 377 -4.93 -3.76 -19.67
C ALA A 377 -4.53 -2.34 -20.10
N LEU A 378 -3.43 -1.84 -19.54
CA LEU A 378 -2.85 -0.53 -19.85
C LEU A 378 -1.66 -0.70 -20.80
N HIS A 379 -1.76 -0.16 -22.00
CA HIS A 379 -0.62 -0.03 -22.90
C HIS A 379 -0.15 1.42 -22.88
N VAL A 380 1.10 1.64 -22.48
CA VAL A 380 1.72 2.98 -22.46
C VAL A 380 3.10 2.92 -23.08
N ASP A 381 3.42 3.91 -23.91
CA ASP A 381 4.72 4.05 -24.56
C ASP A 381 5.16 5.51 -24.57
N TRP A 382 6.39 5.76 -24.13
CA TRP A 382 6.95 7.11 -24.11
C TRP A 382 7.36 7.60 -25.50
N ALA A 383 7.89 6.71 -26.34
CA ALA A 383 8.44 7.05 -27.65
C ALA A 383 7.36 7.06 -28.73
N GLN A 384 6.33 6.21 -28.59
CA GLN A 384 5.29 5.98 -29.60
C GLN A 384 3.89 6.13 -28.98
N PRO A 385 3.48 7.36 -28.59
CA PRO A 385 2.24 7.58 -27.85
C PRO A 385 0.98 7.15 -28.63
N GLU A 386 1.04 7.04 -29.95
CA GLU A 386 -0.03 6.51 -30.83
C GLU A 386 -0.37 5.04 -30.54
N GLN A 387 0.56 4.30 -29.93
CA GLN A 387 0.37 2.91 -29.52
C GLN A 387 -0.15 2.77 -28.08
N CYS A 388 -0.36 3.89 -27.38
CA CYS A 388 -1.03 3.85 -26.08
C CYS A 388 -2.48 3.41 -26.25
N ALA A 389 -2.95 2.57 -25.34
CA ALA A 389 -4.31 2.03 -25.36
C ALA A 389 -4.73 1.64 -23.93
N VAL A 390 -6.04 1.58 -23.69
CA VAL A 390 -6.60 0.95 -22.50
C VAL A 390 -7.67 -0.01 -22.95
N ASP A 391 -7.37 -1.30 -22.84
CA ASP A 391 -8.17 -2.37 -23.41
C ASP A 391 -8.98 -3.08 -22.33
N HIS A 392 -10.30 -3.18 -22.52
CA HIS A 392 -11.17 -3.94 -21.63
C HIS A 392 -11.16 -5.43 -22.00
N LEU A 393 -10.37 -6.26 -21.31
CA LEU A 393 -10.18 -7.67 -21.65
C LEU A 393 -11.41 -8.55 -21.39
N ALA A 394 -12.46 -8.03 -20.76
CA ALA A 394 -13.78 -8.68 -20.66
C ALA A 394 -14.71 -8.35 -21.86
N ASP A 395 -14.30 -7.55 -22.84
CA ASP A 395 -15.01 -7.38 -24.12
C ASP A 395 -14.92 -8.67 -24.96
N ALA A 396 -16.02 -9.43 -24.96
CA ALA A 396 -16.13 -10.70 -25.65
C ALA A 396 -15.96 -10.58 -27.17
N ASP A 397 -16.51 -9.54 -27.79
CA ASP A 397 -16.53 -9.37 -29.25
C ASP A 397 -15.12 -9.13 -29.79
N ARG A 398 -14.27 -8.44 -29.01
CA ARG A 398 -12.88 -8.16 -29.38
C ARG A 398 -11.89 -9.26 -28.98
N HIS A 399 -12.15 -10.00 -27.89
CA HIS A 399 -11.08 -10.77 -27.24
C HIS A 399 -11.31 -12.27 -27.12
N ARG A 400 -12.55 -12.76 -27.17
CA ARG A 400 -12.92 -14.17 -26.96
C ARG A 400 -12.16 -15.19 -27.83
N THR A 401 -11.73 -14.78 -29.02
CA THR A 401 -11.00 -15.63 -29.98
C THR A 401 -9.59 -15.11 -30.32
N SER A 402 -9.17 -13.99 -29.71
CA SER A 402 -7.89 -13.34 -30.04
C SER A 402 -6.69 -14.09 -29.46
N LYS A 403 -5.86 -14.63 -30.35
CA LYS A 403 -4.62 -15.36 -30.01
C LYS A 403 -3.40 -14.45 -29.84
N ALA A 404 -3.54 -13.14 -30.01
CA ALA A 404 -2.49 -12.16 -29.76
C ALA A 404 -2.15 -12.07 -28.25
N PRO A 405 -0.94 -11.66 -27.86
CA PRO A 405 -0.64 -11.24 -26.48
C PRO A 405 -1.50 -10.02 -26.09
N LEU A 406 -1.43 -9.58 -24.82
CA LEU A 406 -2.13 -8.36 -24.41
C LEU A 406 -1.62 -7.16 -25.23
N ARG A 407 -0.30 -6.96 -25.24
CA ARG A 407 0.42 -6.00 -26.10
C ARG A 407 1.51 -6.71 -26.88
N ASP A 408 1.60 -6.46 -28.18
CA ASP A 408 2.69 -6.96 -29.01
C ASP A 408 4.05 -6.38 -28.58
N GLY A 409 5.10 -7.21 -28.61
CA GLY A 409 6.45 -6.83 -28.15
C GLY A 409 6.63 -6.69 -26.63
N CYS A 410 5.56 -6.79 -25.83
CA CYS A 410 5.66 -6.67 -24.37
C CYS A 410 6.36 -7.90 -23.74
N SER A 411 7.38 -7.65 -22.91
CA SER A 411 8.21 -8.70 -22.30
C SER A 411 7.68 -9.21 -20.95
N CYS A 412 6.51 -8.77 -20.49
CA CYS A 412 5.95 -9.23 -19.22
C CYS A 412 5.53 -10.72 -19.26
N TRP A 413 5.53 -11.36 -18.10
CA TRP A 413 5.19 -12.78 -17.93
C TRP A 413 3.85 -13.15 -18.57
N ALA A 414 2.84 -12.26 -18.47
CA ALA A 414 1.52 -12.45 -19.06
C ALA A 414 1.56 -12.48 -20.60
N CYS A 415 2.23 -11.51 -21.24
CA CYS A 415 2.31 -11.45 -22.71
C CYS A 415 3.18 -12.55 -23.32
N GLN A 416 4.21 -13.00 -22.61
CA GLN A 416 5.09 -14.08 -23.08
C GLN A 416 4.46 -15.48 -23.05
N ARG A 417 3.43 -15.71 -22.21
CA ARG A 417 2.84 -17.04 -21.97
C ARG A 417 1.37 -17.15 -22.32
N HIS A 418 0.64 -16.04 -22.37
CA HIS A 418 -0.81 -16.02 -22.50
C HIS A 418 -1.27 -15.05 -23.59
N ASN A 419 -2.49 -15.29 -24.08
CA ASN A 419 -3.14 -14.47 -25.09
C ASN A 419 -4.43 -13.85 -24.55
N ARG A 420 -4.98 -12.90 -25.32
CA ARG A 420 -6.18 -12.14 -24.96
C ARG A 420 -7.40 -13.04 -24.75
N ALA A 421 -7.57 -14.09 -25.56
CA ALA A 421 -8.65 -15.08 -25.39
C ALA A 421 -8.57 -15.84 -24.07
N TYR A 422 -7.37 -16.22 -23.62
CA TYR A 422 -7.18 -16.87 -22.33
C TYR A 422 -7.47 -15.92 -21.16
N VAL A 423 -6.99 -14.67 -21.23
CA VAL A 423 -7.29 -13.67 -20.18
C VAL A 423 -8.79 -13.34 -20.15
N TYR A 424 -9.43 -13.14 -21.31
CA TYR A 424 -10.89 -13.01 -21.42
C TYR A 424 -11.61 -14.19 -20.76
N HIS A 425 -11.23 -15.43 -21.08
CA HIS A 425 -11.85 -16.62 -20.51
C HIS A 425 -11.73 -16.69 -18.98
N LEU A 426 -10.58 -16.32 -18.41
CA LEU A 426 -10.42 -16.23 -16.95
C LEU A 426 -11.34 -15.16 -16.34
N LEU A 427 -11.47 -13.99 -16.97
CA LEU A 427 -12.37 -12.93 -16.50
C LEU A 427 -13.85 -13.35 -16.57
N ASP A 428 -14.25 -13.97 -17.69
CA ASP A 428 -15.60 -14.51 -17.96
C ASP A 428 -16.00 -15.63 -16.99
N CYS A 429 -15.03 -16.45 -16.56
CA CYS A 429 -15.22 -17.49 -15.54
C CYS A 429 -15.04 -16.98 -14.09
N HIS A 430 -14.80 -15.68 -13.88
CA HIS A 430 -14.51 -15.06 -12.58
C HIS A 430 -13.28 -15.67 -11.85
N GLU A 431 -12.30 -16.18 -12.61
CA GLU A 431 -11.06 -16.74 -12.08
C GLU A 431 -10.04 -15.63 -11.74
N MET A 432 -9.60 -15.58 -10.48
CA MET A 432 -8.72 -14.52 -9.95
C MET A 432 -7.39 -14.39 -10.70
N LEU A 433 -6.92 -15.46 -11.37
CA LEU A 433 -5.72 -15.45 -12.19
C LEU A 433 -5.80 -14.40 -13.31
N GLY A 434 -6.99 -14.09 -13.83
CA GLY A 434 -7.17 -13.03 -14.84
C GLY A 434 -6.72 -11.66 -14.32
N TRP A 435 -7.09 -11.32 -13.08
CA TRP A 435 -6.73 -10.04 -12.44
C TRP A 435 -5.24 -10.00 -12.07
N THR A 436 -4.68 -11.14 -11.65
CA THR A 436 -3.23 -11.31 -11.42
C THR A 436 -2.43 -11.04 -12.69
N LEU A 437 -2.82 -11.64 -13.84
CA LEU A 437 -2.16 -11.44 -15.13
C LEU A 437 -2.19 -9.98 -15.60
N LEU A 438 -3.34 -9.32 -15.46
CA LEU A 438 -3.48 -7.90 -15.78
C LEU A 438 -2.64 -7.02 -14.85
N THR A 439 -2.54 -7.35 -13.56
CA THR A 439 -1.72 -6.58 -12.60
C THR A 439 -0.22 -6.71 -12.93
N ILE A 440 0.25 -7.92 -13.26
CA ILE A 440 1.60 -8.18 -13.78
C ILE A 440 1.89 -7.31 -15.00
N HIS A 441 0.97 -7.30 -15.97
CA HIS A 441 1.13 -6.53 -17.19
C HIS A 441 1.16 -5.02 -16.94
N ASN A 442 0.17 -4.49 -16.23
CA ASN A 442 0.02 -3.04 -16.00
C ASN A 442 1.19 -2.46 -15.18
N LEU A 443 1.71 -3.20 -14.18
CA LEU A 443 2.89 -2.76 -13.42
C LEU A 443 4.15 -2.71 -14.30
N HIS A 444 4.38 -3.75 -15.10
CA HIS A 444 5.50 -3.79 -16.03
C HIS A 444 5.43 -2.66 -17.08
N GLN A 445 4.23 -2.31 -17.53
CA GLN A 445 4.02 -1.20 -18.48
C GLN A 445 4.36 0.16 -17.87
N LEU A 446 3.94 0.44 -16.64
CA LEU A 446 4.29 1.68 -15.94
C LEU A 446 5.79 1.78 -15.60
N ASP A 447 6.43 0.67 -15.20
CA ASP A 447 7.88 0.67 -14.88
C ASP A 447 8.74 0.87 -16.13
N HIS A 448 8.42 0.15 -17.20
CA HIS A 448 9.09 0.31 -18.50
C HIS A 448 8.89 1.73 -19.07
N PHE A 449 7.73 2.34 -18.85
CA PHE A 449 7.45 3.73 -19.23
C PHE A 449 8.37 4.73 -18.51
N LEU A 450 8.50 4.64 -17.18
CA LEU A 450 9.44 5.51 -16.45
C LEU A 450 10.90 5.17 -16.77
N ALA A 451 11.24 3.92 -17.09
CA ALA A 451 12.58 3.54 -17.56
C ALA A 451 12.91 4.16 -18.93
N ALA A 452 11.95 4.20 -19.85
CA ALA A 452 12.08 4.88 -21.13
C ALA A 452 12.26 6.40 -20.95
N ILE A 453 11.50 7.02 -20.02
CA ILE A 453 11.68 8.44 -19.67
C ILE A 453 13.06 8.71 -19.08
N ARG A 454 13.54 7.90 -18.12
CA ARG A 454 14.91 8.02 -17.57
C ARG A 454 15.97 7.94 -18.68
N THR A 455 15.82 6.97 -19.59
CA THR A 455 16.71 6.78 -20.74
C THR A 455 16.67 7.99 -21.69
N ALA A 456 15.48 8.52 -21.99
CA ALA A 456 15.33 9.70 -22.83
C ALA A 456 15.99 10.94 -22.21
N ILE A 457 15.82 11.16 -20.89
CA ILE A 457 16.48 12.28 -20.18
C ILE A 457 18.00 12.12 -20.17
N ASP A 458 18.51 10.89 -20.04
CA ASP A 458 19.96 10.63 -20.02
C ASP A 458 20.62 10.62 -21.42
N THR A 459 19.86 10.53 -22.52
CA THR A 459 20.42 10.36 -23.88
C THR A 459 20.00 11.39 -24.93
N LEU A 460 18.87 12.10 -24.77
CA LEU A 460 18.36 13.06 -25.76
C LEU A 460 18.70 14.52 -25.41
N PRO A 461 18.82 15.41 -26.42
CA PRO A 461 18.85 16.86 -26.20
C PRO A 461 17.57 17.42 -25.55
N ALA A 462 17.72 18.52 -24.81
CA ALA A 462 16.64 19.33 -24.22
C ALA A 462 15.37 19.46 -25.08
N ALA A 463 15.56 19.94 -26.31
CA ALA A 463 14.48 20.29 -27.22
C ALA A 463 13.72 19.04 -27.67
N ASP A 464 14.42 17.93 -27.86
CA ASP A 464 13.85 16.66 -28.28
C ASP A 464 13.07 16.02 -27.13
N ILE A 465 13.56 16.14 -25.88
CA ILE A 465 12.83 15.71 -24.68
C ILE A 465 11.53 16.50 -24.50
N GLU A 466 11.58 17.83 -24.62
CA GLU A 466 10.38 18.67 -24.47
C GLU A 466 9.41 18.49 -25.65
N HIS A 467 9.92 18.26 -26.87
CA HIS A 467 9.10 17.87 -28.01
C HIS A 467 8.41 16.51 -27.78
N GLN A 468 9.14 15.50 -27.32
CA GLN A 468 8.58 14.19 -26.98
C GLN A 468 7.53 14.28 -25.86
N ARG A 469 7.78 15.11 -24.84
CA ARG A 469 6.83 15.41 -23.76
C ARG A 469 5.55 16.05 -24.28
N ALA A 470 5.67 17.10 -25.10
CA ALA A 470 4.53 17.78 -25.69
C ALA A 470 3.74 16.85 -26.62
N HIS A 471 4.43 16.03 -27.42
CA HIS A 471 3.84 15.05 -28.32
C HIS A 471 3.09 13.95 -27.56
N PHE A 472 3.71 13.35 -26.53
CA PHE A 472 3.07 12.36 -25.67
C PHE A 472 1.79 12.91 -25.05
N LEU A 473 1.86 14.11 -24.43
CA LEU A 473 0.69 14.73 -23.81
C LEU A 473 -0.41 15.03 -24.83
N ALA A 474 -0.09 15.60 -25.99
CA ALA A 474 -1.08 15.92 -27.03
C ALA A 474 -1.78 14.66 -27.57
N THR A 475 -1.04 13.61 -27.89
CA THR A 475 -1.60 12.34 -28.38
C THR A 475 -2.40 11.63 -27.29
N TRP A 476 -1.92 11.62 -26.04
CA TRP A 476 -2.61 10.98 -24.91
C TRP A 476 -3.89 11.71 -24.51
N ASP A 477 -3.85 13.05 -24.41
CA ASP A 477 -5.00 13.89 -24.06
C ASP A 477 -6.15 13.75 -25.07
N ALA A 478 -5.81 13.65 -26.36
CA ALA A 478 -6.78 13.51 -27.43
C ALA A 478 -7.45 12.12 -27.45
N ASN A 479 -6.72 11.05 -27.13
CA ASN A 479 -7.16 9.69 -27.39
C ASN A 479 -7.44 8.84 -26.14
N ILE A 480 -6.65 8.98 -25.07
CA ILE A 480 -6.60 8.03 -23.94
C ILE A 480 -7.09 8.64 -22.63
N ALA A 481 -6.74 9.89 -22.33
CA ALA A 481 -7.16 10.57 -21.10
C ALA A 481 -8.69 10.58 -20.87
N PRO A 482 -9.56 10.78 -21.89
CA PRO A 482 -11.00 10.73 -21.71
C PRO A 482 -11.48 9.34 -21.29
N GLN A 483 -10.94 8.27 -21.91
CA GLN A 483 -11.30 6.88 -21.62
C GLN A 483 -10.91 6.51 -20.18
N ILE A 484 -9.68 6.84 -19.76
CA ILE A 484 -9.23 6.58 -18.38
C ILE A 484 -10.06 7.37 -17.37
N THR A 485 -10.40 8.63 -17.68
CA THR A 485 -11.24 9.45 -16.79
C THR A 485 -12.61 8.81 -16.59
N GLU A 486 -13.29 8.39 -17.67
CA GLU A 486 -14.58 7.70 -17.60
C GLU A 486 -14.49 6.39 -16.82
N ILE A 487 -13.47 5.56 -17.09
CA ILE A 487 -13.21 4.31 -16.36
C ILE A 487 -13.02 4.57 -14.86
N LEU A 488 -12.17 5.53 -14.49
CA LEU A 488 -11.93 5.87 -13.08
C LEU A 488 -13.19 6.43 -12.41
N GLU A 489 -13.93 7.33 -13.05
CA GLU A 489 -15.19 7.86 -12.50
C GLU A 489 -16.25 6.78 -12.33
N ALA A 490 -16.35 5.80 -13.24
CA ALA A 490 -17.25 4.65 -13.10
C ALA A 490 -16.87 3.77 -11.90
N ILE A 491 -15.60 3.37 -11.80
CA ILE A 491 -15.04 2.58 -10.68
C ILE A 491 -15.28 3.28 -9.34
N TRP A 492 -15.07 4.59 -9.31
CA TRP A 492 -15.18 5.42 -8.11
C TRP A 492 -16.62 5.70 -7.70
N THR A 493 -17.54 5.84 -8.65
CA THR A 493 -18.98 5.99 -8.39
C THR A 493 -19.59 4.71 -7.85
N ASP A 494 -19.14 3.55 -8.34
CA ASP A 494 -19.58 2.25 -7.83
C ASP A 494 -19.12 2.02 -6.38
N ARG A 495 -17.81 2.22 -6.12
CA ARG A 495 -17.25 2.20 -4.76
C ARG A 495 -17.89 3.22 -3.81
N GLY A 496 -18.35 4.37 -4.33
CA GLY A 496 -19.09 5.38 -3.55
C GLY A 496 -20.49 4.95 -3.12
N ARG A 497 -21.13 4.00 -3.83
CA ARG A 497 -22.42 3.41 -3.44
C ARG A 497 -22.24 2.27 -2.42
N SER A 498 -21.13 1.53 -2.49
CA SER A 498 -20.76 0.48 -1.52
C SER A 498 -20.20 1.03 -0.19
N ALA A 499 -20.87 2.01 0.42
CA ALA A 499 -20.45 2.62 1.70
C ALA A 499 -20.75 1.73 2.94
N THR A 500 -21.32 0.55 2.74
CA THR A 500 -21.29 -0.57 3.70
C THR A 500 -20.01 -1.39 3.51
N PRO A 501 -19.31 -1.82 4.57
CA PRO A 501 -18.14 -2.67 4.44
C PRO A 501 -18.55 -4.12 4.13
N SER A 502 -18.94 -4.38 2.88
CA SER A 502 -18.98 -5.74 2.35
C SER A 502 -17.63 -6.09 1.75
N LEU A 503 -17.28 -7.38 1.82
CA LEU A 503 -16.16 -7.97 1.10
C LEU A 503 -16.53 -8.25 -0.37
N ASP A 504 -17.42 -7.44 -0.95
CA ASP A 504 -17.85 -7.58 -2.33
C ASP A 504 -16.77 -7.03 -3.27
N HIS A 505 -15.85 -7.93 -3.64
CA HIS A 505 -15.44 -7.99 -5.02
C HIS A 505 -16.71 -8.03 -5.88
N GLY A 506 -16.77 -7.16 -6.90
CA GLY A 506 -18.03 -6.71 -7.50
C GLY A 506 -19.04 -7.83 -7.78
N SER A 507 -20.19 -7.76 -7.10
CA SER A 507 -21.40 -8.55 -7.31
C SER A 507 -21.16 -9.97 -7.85
N MET A 508 -20.71 -10.90 -7.00
CA MET A 508 -21.04 -12.30 -7.26
C MET A 508 -22.56 -12.45 -7.22
N PRO A 509 -23.25 -12.82 -8.31
CA PRO A 509 -24.61 -13.31 -8.18
C PRO A 509 -24.54 -14.53 -7.26
N SER A 510 -25.39 -14.56 -6.23
CA SER A 510 -25.33 -15.59 -5.19
C SER A 510 -25.20 -16.98 -5.80
N LEU A 511 -24.24 -17.76 -5.32
CA LEU A 511 -24.22 -19.22 -5.48
C LEU A 511 -25.46 -19.80 -4.80
N VAL A 512 -26.59 -19.72 -5.52
CA VAL A 512 -27.69 -20.65 -5.34
C VAL A 512 -27.13 -21.99 -5.79
N MET A 513 -26.54 -22.71 -4.83
CA MET A 513 -26.33 -24.14 -4.91
C MET A 513 -27.67 -24.75 -5.34
N GLY A 514 -27.77 -25.09 -6.62
CA GLY A 514 -28.95 -25.75 -7.16
C GLY A 514 -29.21 -26.97 -6.31
N LYS A 515 -30.43 -27.10 -5.77
CA LYS A 515 -30.82 -28.32 -5.03
C LYS A 515 -30.42 -29.52 -5.88
N PRO A 516 -29.74 -30.53 -5.32
CA PRO A 516 -29.20 -31.62 -6.11
C PRO A 516 -30.32 -32.26 -6.92
N THR A 517 -30.22 -32.14 -8.24
CA THR A 517 -31.06 -32.88 -9.17
C THR A 517 -30.71 -34.34 -9.03
N ALA A 518 -31.51 -35.06 -8.23
CA ALA A 518 -31.36 -36.49 -8.02
C ALA A 518 -31.59 -37.23 -9.33
N GLY A 519 -30.52 -37.45 -10.09
CA GLY A 519 -30.47 -38.33 -11.25
C GLY A 519 -30.61 -39.78 -10.80
N SER A 520 -31.84 -40.22 -10.52
CA SER A 520 -32.12 -41.62 -10.21
C SER A 520 -32.09 -42.46 -11.48
N VAL A 521 -30.94 -43.12 -11.69
CA VAL A 521 -30.81 -44.24 -12.63
C VAL A 521 -31.85 -45.31 -12.28
N LYS A 522 -32.69 -45.68 -13.25
CA LYS A 522 -33.64 -46.80 -13.08
C LYS A 522 -32.90 -48.14 -13.10
N LEU A 523 -32.71 -48.72 -11.93
CA LEU A 523 -32.63 -50.17 -11.75
C LEU A 523 -33.98 -50.63 -11.19
N GLY A 524 -34.64 -51.56 -11.87
CA GLY A 524 -36.03 -51.93 -11.58
C GLY A 524 -36.17 -53.26 -10.86
N THR A 525 -37.21 -53.39 -10.03
CA THR A 525 -37.83 -54.68 -9.69
C THR A 525 -39.28 -54.52 -9.22
N THR A 526 -40.18 -55.26 -9.86
CA THR A 526 -41.40 -55.94 -9.33
C THR A 526 -42.34 -55.29 -8.29
N ALA A 527 -43.58 -55.04 -8.76
CA ALA A 527 -44.89 -55.45 -8.19
C ALA A 527 -45.34 -55.03 -6.77
N ALA A 528 -46.46 -54.28 -6.68
CA ALA A 528 -47.79 -54.79 -6.23
C ALA A 528 -48.89 -53.69 -6.09
N ASN A 529 -50.14 -54.08 -6.36
CA ASN A 529 -51.45 -53.39 -6.36
C ASN A 529 -51.75 -52.25 -5.35
N GLY A 530 -52.63 -51.27 -5.73
CA GLY A 530 -53.12 -50.25 -4.78
C GLY A 530 -54.11 -49.14 -5.23
N VAL A 531 -55.12 -49.41 -6.07
CA VAL A 531 -56.48 -48.78 -6.15
C VAL A 531 -56.73 -47.27 -5.78
N VAL A 532 -57.08 -46.48 -6.83
CA VAL A 532 -58.11 -45.39 -6.95
C VAL A 532 -58.02 -44.06 -6.15
N GLY A 533 -58.26 -42.94 -6.87
CA GLY A 533 -58.70 -41.66 -6.27
C GLY A 533 -58.68 -40.42 -7.18
N GLU A 534 -59.58 -40.31 -8.17
CA GLU A 534 -59.76 -39.06 -8.95
C GLU A 534 -60.57 -37.99 -8.18
N LYS A 535 -60.26 -36.70 -8.43
CA LYS A 535 -61.26 -35.61 -8.50
C LYS A 535 -60.72 -34.34 -9.17
N GLU A 536 -61.48 -33.81 -10.13
CA GLU A 536 -61.22 -32.55 -10.82
C GLU A 536 -61.46 -31.31 -9.93
N THR A 537 -60.91 -30.14 -10.29
CA THR A 537 -61.72 -29.04 -10.87
C THR A 537 -60.94 -27.78 -11.30
N LYS A 538 -61.25 -27.32 -12.53
CA LYS A 538 -61.39 -25.94 -13.04
C LYS A 538 -60.26 -24.90 -12.87
N LYS A 539 -59.61 -24.60 -14.01
CA LYS A 539 -58.95 -23.32 -14.33
C LYS A 539 -59.96 -22.19 -14.64
N ARG A 540 -59.57 -20.92 -14.43
CA ARG A 540 -59.81 -19.79 -15.36
C ARG A 540 -58.79 -18.64 -15.13
N PRO A 541 -58.48 -17.80 -16.14
CA PRO A 541 -57.31 -16.92 -16.15
C PRO A 541 -57.60 -15.44 -15.78
N ARG A 542 -56.54 -14.62 -15.67
CA ARG A 542 -56.60 -13.14 -15.63
C ARG A 542 -55.72 -12.51 -16.70
N SER A 543 -56.21 -11.42 -17.28
CA SER A 543 -55.56 -10.45 -18.18
C SER A 543 -56.44 -9.17 -18.19
N PRO A 544 -56.06 -8.06 -18.87
CA PRO A 544 -55.01 -7.14 -18.42
C PRO A 544 -55.49 -5.67 -18.25
N VAL A 545 -54.56 -4.72 -18.12
CA VAL A 545 -54.70 -3.29 -17.77
C VAL A 545 -54.95 -2.37 -18.98
N ARG A 546 -55.74 -1.28 -18.85
CA ARG A 546 -55.45 0.08 -19.41
C ARG A 546 -56.48 1.22 -19.11
N GLU A 547 -55.97 2.46 -19.21
CA GLU A 547 -56.64 3.76 -19.54
C GLU A 547 -57.67 4.38 -18.53
N ALA A 548 -57.93 5.70 -18.44
CA ALA A 548 -57.23 6.97 -18.80
C ALA A 548 -57.99 8.21 -18.20
N GLU A 549 -57.46 9.45 -18.38
CA GLU A 549 -58.12 10.79 -18.17
C GLU A 549 -58.48 11.24 -16.71
N GLY A 550 -58.62 12.54 -16.31
CA GLY A 550 -58.29 13.85 -16.92
C GLY A 550 -58.92 15.09 -16.19
N VAL A 551 -58.21 16.25 -16.18
CA VAL A 551 -58.71 17.68 -16.16
C VAL A 551 -59.15 18.42 -14.83
N GLU A 552 -58.79 19.73 -14.75
CA GLU A 552 -59.23 20.88 -13.89
C GLU A 552 -59.03 20.85 -12.33
N GLY A 553 -58.79 21.97 -11.60
CA GLY A 553 -58.57 23.39 -11.94
C GLY A 553 -58.32 24.32 -10.69
N GLU A 554 -58.00 25.60 -10.93
CA GLU A 554 -57.98 26.78 -10.00
C GLU A 554 -56.82 27.08 -9.00
N ARG A 555 -56.80 28.37 -8.58
CA ARG A 555 -55.78 29.19 -7.87
C ARG A 555 -56.41 29.75 -6.55
N PRO A 556 -55.68 30.25 -5.50
CA PRO A 556 -54.95 31.53 -5.59
C PRO A 556 -53.75 31.73 -4.62
N ALA A 557 -53.21 32.96 -4.58
CA ALA A 557 -51.96 33.36 -3.91
C ALA A 557 -52.14 34.25 -2.65
N LYS A 558 -51.09 34.33 -1.80
CA LYS A 558 -50.67 35.42 -0.88
C LYS A 558 -49.19 35.13 -0.49
N ARG A 559 -48.22 36.08 -0.53
CA ARG A 559 -47.90 37.16 0.45
C ARG A 559 -47.71 36.62 1.89
N GLN A 560 -46.69 36.99 2.68
CA GLN A 560 -45.76 38.13 2.61
C GLN A 560 -44.52 37.95 3.54
N GLU A 561 -43.37 38.55 3.15
CA GLU A 561 -42.25 39.17 3.94
C GLU A 561 -41.73 38.66 5.31
N LYS A 562 -40.37 38.71 5.43
CA LYS A 562 -39.49 39.08 6.58
C LYS A 562 -39.63 38.30 7.91
N GLU A 563 -38.56 38.06 8.68
CA GLU A 563 -37.22 38.69 8.74
C GLU A 563 -36.06 37.74 8.37
#